data_AF-A0AAD5TPS8-F1
#
_entry.id   AF-A0AAD5TPS8-F1
#
_cell.length_a   1.000
_cell.length_b   1.000
_cell.length_c   1.000
_cell.angle_alpha   90.00
_cell.angle_beta   90.00
_cell.angle_gamma   90.00
#
_symmetry.space_group_name_H-M   'P 1'
#
loop_
_entity.id
_entity.type
_entity.pdbx_description
1 polymer ?
#
loop_
_entity_poly.entity_id
_entity_poly.type
_entity_poly.pdbx_seq_one_letter_code
_entity_poly.pdbx_strand_id
1 'polypeptide(L)'
;MTTHSTEMHWIHLLQTALAKNPAPTSKWPTLATQGANAPTLRIIAYRALVSSHTDLISTNDSPPPSILHALIYTTDVRSAKTAQLTKNSAAELCWYFEETREQLRMEGRALLVFPPGDPRQKELVKGVEWEKLRKHHFHALSPKARAQFIFPPPGSPLQTASLPHTTQIPDDADAQLVSAALANFALLVFEVAKVDRLDLKPQPNEREVWTPDAGSDGRAWSVQRVNP
;
A
#
# COMPACT_ATOMS: atom_id res chain seq x y z
N MET A 1 -5.60 22.95 -21.80
CA MET A 1 -6.83 22.23 -22.20
C MET A 1 -6.90 20.98 -21.35
N THR A 2 -7.87 20.89 -20.44
CA THR A 2 -8.13 19.72 -19.61
C THR A 2 -8.91 18.70 -20.42
N THR A 3 -8.33 17.52 -20.66
CA THR A 3 -8.99 16.40 -21.35
C THR A 3 -9.51 15.41 -20.31
N HIS A 4 -10.83 15.31 -20.16
CA HIS A 4 -11.46 14.31 -19.30
C HIS A 4 -11.74 13.05 -20.14
N SER A 5 -10.94 11.99 -19.96
CA SER A 5 -11.18 10.65 -20.51
C SER A 5 -11.14 9.65 -19.37
N THR A 6 -12.00 8.63 -19.41
CA THR A 6 -11.93 7.45 -18.53
C THR A 6 -10.62 6.66 -18.69
N GLU A 7 -9.83 6.90 -19.75
CA GLU A 7 -8.44 6.39 -19.88
C GLU A 7 -7.43 7.16 -19.01
N MET A 8 -7.77 8.37 -18.55
CA MET A 8 -6.91 9.25 -17.77
C MET A 8 -7.12 9.00 -16.26
N HIS A 9 -6.87 7.77 -15.82
CA HIS A 9 -6.81 7.44 -14.40
C HIS A 9 -5.40 7.00 -13.99
N TRP A 10 -4.91 7.45 -12.83
CA TRP A 10 -3.56 7.11 -12.33
C TRP A 10 -3.33 5.60 -12.16
N ILE A 11 -4.40 4.83 -12.00
CA ILE A 11 -4.36 3.36 -11.98
C ILE A 11 -3.76 2.82 -13.27
N HIS A 12 -4.23 3.31 -14.42
CA HIS A 12 -3.74 2.88 -15.72
C HIS A 12 -2.26 3.21 -15.84
N LEU A 13 -1.87 4.42 -15.44
CA LEU A 13 -0.47 4.84 -15.40
C LEU A 13 0.41 3.87 -14.59
N LEU A 14 0.00 3.55 -13.35
CA LEU A 14 0.75 2.61 -12.50
C LEU A 14 0.81 1.19 -13.10
N GLN A 15 -0.31 0.70 -13.64
CA GLN A 15 -0.38 -0.63 -14.25
C GLN A 15 0.52 -0.72 -15.49
N THR A 16 0.54 0.31 -16.34
CA THR A 16 1.44 0.38 -17.49
C THR A 16 2.91 0.41 -17.06
N ALA A 17 3.25 1.20 -16.05
CA ALA A 17 4.62 1.24 -15.51
C ALA A 17 5.05 -0.14 -14.98
N LEU A 18 4.20 -0.80 -14.18
CA LEU A 18 4.46 -2.15 -13.68
C LEU A 18 4.60 -3.20 -14.79
N ALA A 19 3.75 -3.15 -15.81
CA ALA A 19 3.80 -4.08 -16.94
C ALA A 19 5.08 -3.93 -17.78
N LYS A 20 5.55 -2.69 -17.93
CA LYS A 20 6.79 -2.37 -18.65
C LYS A 20 8.06 -2.53 -17.82
N ASN A 21 7.95 -2.91 -16.55
CA ASN A 21 9.10 -3.13 -15.65
C ASN A 21 8.90 -4.44 -14.87
N PRO A 22 8.99 -5.61 -15.52
CA PRO A 22 8.60 -6.90 -14.95
C PRO A 22 9.48 -7.38 -13.78
N ALA A 23 10.65 -6.77 -13.54
CA ALA A 23 11.52 -7.13 -12.43
C ALA A 23 10.76 -7.08 -11.07
N PRO A 24 10.94 -8.08 -10.18
CA PRO A 24 10.27 -8.07 -8.87
C PRO A 24 10.57 -6.82 -8.03
N THR A 25 11.76 -6.25 -8.20
CA THR A 25 12.23 -5.01 -7.56
C THR A 25 11.39 -3.79 -7.94
N SER A 26 10.80 -3.78 -9.14
CA SER A 26 9.88 -2.74 -9.60
C SER A 26 8.58 -2.69 -8.80
N LYS A 27 8.32 -3.66 -7.91
CA LYS A 27 7.18 -3.66 -7.00
C LYS A 27 7.48 -3.04 -5.63
N TRP A 28 8.63 -2.39 -5.47
CA TRP A 28 9.14 -1.97 -4.16
C TRP A 28 9.30 -0.44 -4.04
N PRO A 29 8.19 0.33 -3.93
CA PRO A 29 8.29 1.76 -3.69
C PRO A 29 8.91 2.08 -2.32
N THR A 30 9.45 3.28 -2.22
CA THR A 30 9.82 3.88 -0.93
C THR A 30 8.62 4.59 -0.33
N LEU A 31 8.25 4.23 0.89
CA LEU A 31 7.24 4.93 1.68
C LEU A 31 7.92 5.96 2.59
N ALA A 32 7.51 7.22 2.50
CA ALA A 32 7.82 8.28 3.43
C ALA A 32 6.68 8.46 4.45
N THR A 33 7.03 8.59 5.73
CA THR A 33 6.10 8.88 6.83
C THR A 33 6.69 9.90 7.79
N GLN A 34 5.83 10.57 8.54
CA GLN A 34 6.26 11.52 9.57
C GLN A 34 6.74 10.76 10.83
N GLY A 35 8.05 10.85 11.13
CA GLY A 35 8.58 10.45 12.43
C GLY A 35 8.41 11.56 13.47
N ALA A 36 8.77 11.27 14.73
CA ALA A 36 8.62 12.22 15.83
C ALA A 36 9.45 13.50 15.64
N ASN A 37 10.69 13.35 15.16
CA ASN A 37 11.66 14.45 15.03
C ASN A 37 12.06 14.74 13.58
N ALA A 38 11.83 13.79 12.67
CA ALA A 38 12.27 13.85 11.28
C ALA A 38 11.36 12.98 10.41
N PRO A 39 11.27 13.24 9.10
CA PRO A 39 10.70 12.28 8.17
C PRO A 39 11.47 10.96 8.23
N THR A 40 10.77 9.86 7.98
CA THR A 40 11.35 8.52 7.96
C THR A 40 10.94 7.81 6.68
N LEU A 41 11.84 7.01 6.13
CA LEU A 41 11.67 6.36 4.84
C LEU A 41 12.10 4.89 4.90
N ARG A 42 11.46 4.06 4.06
CA ARG A 42 11.79 2.64 3.90
C ARG A 42 11.15 2.10 2.62
N ILE A 43 11.73 1.04 2.10
CA ILE A 43 11.13 0.26 1.02
C ILE A 43 9.98 -0.59 1.58
N ILE A 44 8.87 -0.66 0.84
CA ILE A 44 7.74 -1.55 1.11
C ILE A 44 7.36 -2.31 -0.17
N ALA A 45 6.82 -3.52 -0.03
CA ALA A 45 6.45 -4.34 -1.18
C ALA A 45 4.97 -4.15 -1.53
N TYR A 46 4.70 -3.65 -2.74
CA TYR A 46 3.36 -3.56 -3.32
C TYR A 46 2.74 -4.96 -3.46
N ARG A 47 1.49 -5.11 -3.00
CA ARG A 47 0.78 -6.40 -2.99
C ARG A 47 -0.34 -6.45 -4.00
N ALA A 48 -1.19 -5.42 -4.03
CA ALA A 48 -2.34 -5.39 -4.91
C ALA A 48 -2.90 -3.97 -5.06
N LEU A 49 -3.69 -3.78 -6.10
CA LEU A 49 -4.60 -2.65 -6.25
C LEU A 49 -5.99 -3.15 -5.86
N VAL A 50 -6.65 -2.44 -4.96
CA VAL A 50 -8.07 -2.64 -4.65
C VAL A 50 -8.85 -1.54 -5.35
N SER A 51 -9.79 -1.95 -6.19
CA SER A 51 -10.82 -1.09 -6.76
C SER A 51 -12.20 -1.57 -6.32
N SER A 52 -13.22 -0.70 -6.34
CA SER A 52 -14.62 -1.01 -6.00
C SER A 52 -15.25 -2.15 -6.82
N HIS A 53 -14.56 -2.67 -7.83
CA HIS A 53 -14.96 -3.81 -8.66
C HIS A 53 -14.15 -5.09 -8.39
N THR A 54 -13.29 -5.11 -7.35
CA THR A 54 -12.55 -6.32 -6.99
C THR A 54 -13.45 -7.31 -6.24
N ASP A 55 -13.34 -8.61 -6.56
CA ASP A 55 -14.13 -9.74 -6.02
C ASP A 55 -14.08 -9.90 -4.48
N LEU A 56 -13.33 -9.05 -3.79
CA LEU A 56 -13.15 -9.05 -2.33
C LEU A 56 -14.09 -8.06 -1.63
N ILE A 57 -14.85 -7.25 -2.38
CA ILE A 57 -15.87 -6.33 -1.87
C ILE A 57 -17.24 -6.91 -2.25
N SER A 58 -17.92 -7.56 -1.30
CA SER A 58 -19.28 -8.08 -1.53
C SER A 58 -20.26 -6.93 -1.50
N THR A 59 -20.89 -6.64 -2.65
CA THR A 59 -21.97 -5.65 -2.78
C THR A 59 -23.33 -6.33 -2.71
N ASN A 60 -23.60 -7.12 -1.67
CA ASN A 60 -24.93 -7.72 -1.50
C ASN A 60 -25.97 -6.71 -0.98
N ASP A 61 -25.57 -5.58 -0.42
CA ASP A 61 -26.49 -4.54 0.06
C ASP A 61 -26.03 -3.15 -0.36
N SER A 62 -26.71 -2.59 -1.37
CA SER A 62 -26.56 -1.21 -1.87
C SER A 62 -25.22 -0.88 -2.57
N PRO A 63 -25.20 0.02 -3.58
CA PRO A 63 -23.94 0.44 -4.19
C PRO A 63 -23.06 1.12 -3.13
N PRO A 64 -21.75 0.81 -3.05
CA PRO A 64 -20.86 1.45 -2.09
C PRO A 64 -20.86 2.96 -2.36
N PRO A 65 -21.12 3.81 -1.36
CA PRO A 65 -21.24 5.26 -1.54
C PRO A 65 -19.91 5.97 -1.82
N SER A 66 -18.79 5.23 -1.93
CA SER A 66 -17.48 5.78 -2.24
C SER A 66 -16.66 4.73 -2.98
N ILE A 67 -16.13 5.07 -4.15
CA ILE A 67 -15.24 4.20 -4.89
C ILE A 67 -13.89 4.19 -4.18
N LEU A 68 -13.50 3.02 -3.66
CA LEU A 68 -12.18 2.83 -3.09
C LEU A 68 -11.20 2.49 -4.20
N HIS A 69 -10.22 3.35 -4.46
CA HIS A 69 -9.03 3.05 -5.23
C HIS A 69 -7.81 3.13 -4.30
N ALA A 70 -7.29 1.98 -3.89
CA ALA A 70 -6.21 1.93 -2.91
C ALA A 70 -5.14 0.91 -3.27
N LEU A 71 -3.89 1.24 -2.91
CA LEU A 71 -2.75 0.34 -3.03
C LEU A 71 -2.57 -0.42 -1.72
N ILE A 72 -2.43 -1.74 -1.80
CA ILE A 72 -2.29 -2.61 -0.65
C ILE A 72 -0.84 -2.99 -0.43
N TYR A 73 -0.44 -2.86 0.83
CA TYR A 73 0.84 -3.29 1.38
C TYR A 73 0.61 -4.08 2.66
N THR A 74 1.65 -4.74 3.13
CA THR A 74 1.63 -5.55 4.36
C THR A 74 2.62 -4.99 5.37
N THR A 75 2.29 -4.95 6.65
CA THR A 75 3.22 -4.50 7.69
C THR A 75 3.01 -5.21 9.02
N ASP A 76 4.02 -5.11 9.88
CA ASP A 76 3.95 -5.63 11.24
C ASP A 76 3.37 -4.54 12.17
N VAL A 77 2.37 -4.90 12.97
CA VAL A 77 1.67 -4.00 13.91
C VAL A 77 2.60 -3.41 14.97
N ARG A 78 3.76 -4.03 15.19
CA ARG A 78 4.79 -3.64 16.17
C ARG A 78 5.83 -2.70 15.58
N SER A 79 5.83 -2.49 14.26
CA SER A 79 6.85 -1.67 13.60
C SER A 79 6.67 -0.16 13.85
N ALA A 80 7.77 0.59 13.84
CA ALA A 80 7.74 2.04 14.08
C ALA A 80 6.81 2.81 13.11
N LYS A 81 6.76 2.40 11.83
CA LYS A 81 5.87 3.03 10.84
C LYS A 81 4.39 2.88 11.19
N THR A 82 4.02 1.79 11.86
CA THR A 82 2.64 1.55 12.29
C THR A 82 2.25 2.60 13.33
N ALA A 83 3.10 2.83 14.34
CA ALA A 83 2.86 3.88 15.34
C ALA A 83 2.82 5.30 14.72
N GLN A 84 3.68 5.57 13.73
CA GLN A 84 3.69 6.84 13.01
C GLN A 84 2.39 7.05 12.23
N LEU A 85 1.95 6.06 11.46
CA LEU A 85 0.73 6.11 10.65
C LEU A 85 -0.56 6.14 11.48
N THR A 86 -0.56 5.50 12.65
CA THR A 86 -1.65 5.65 13.62
C THR A 86 -1.77 7.09 14.13
N LYS A 87 -0.65 7.80 14.32
CA LYS A 87 -0.68 9.21 14.74
C LYS A 87 -1.03 10.14 13.58
N ASN A 88 -0.38 9.97 12.44
CA ASN A 88 -0.59 10.76 11.23
C ASN A 88 -0.60 9.85 10.01
N SER A 89 -1.75 9.71 9.36
CA SER A 89 -1.90 8.86 8.18
C SER A 89 -1.35 9.47 6.89
N ALA A 90 -0.97 10.76 6.88
CA ALA A 90 -0.37 11.39 5.70
C ALA A 90 0.98 10.72 5.38
N ALA A 91 1.13 10.32 4.11
CA ALA A 91 2.30 9.62 3.63
C ALA A 91 2.49 9.88 2.13
N GLU A 92 3.72 9.64 1.66
CA GLU A 92 4.05 9.71 0.24
C GLU A 92 4.79 8.44 -0.19
N LEU A 93 4.45 7.90 -1.35
CA LEU A 93 5.22 6.86 -2.02
C LEU A 93 6.08 7.50 -3.09
N CYS A 94 7.37 7.16 -3.12
CA CYS A 94 8.25 7.45 -4.24
C CYS A 94 8.61 6.13 -4.94
N TRP A 95 8.28 6.04 -6.22
CA TRP A 95 8.38 4.81 -7.00
C TRP A 95 9.13 5.08 -8.30
N TYR A 96 10.35 4.57 -8.39
CA TYR A 96 11.16 4.67 -9.60
C TYR A 96 11.09 3.37 -10.40
N PHE A 97 10.94 3.50 -11.71
CA PHE A 97 10.86 2.40 -12.67
C PHE A 97 12.02 2.50 -13.65
N GLU A 98 12.96 1.56 -13.56
CA GLU A 98 14.26 1.65 -14.24
C GLU A 98 14.16 1.52 -15.76
N GLU A 99 13.39 0.56 -16.28
CA GLU A 99 13.28 0.29 -17.72
C GLU A 99 12.51 1.40 -18.45
N THR A 100 11.49 1.95 -17.78
CA THR A 100 10.75 3.10 -18.32
C THR A 100 11.39 4.45 -18.01
N ARG A 101 12.40 4.49 -17.12
CA ARG A 101 13.06 5.72 -16.65
C ARG A 101 12.05 6.77 -16.18
N GLU A 102 11.01 6.31 -15.47
CA GLU A 102 9.97 7.18 -14.94
C GLU A 102 9.88 7.06 -13.41
N GLN A 103 9.44 8.14 -12.78
CA GLN A 103 9.21 8.21 -11.36
C GLN A 103 7.76 8.59 -11.09
N LEU A 104 7.08 7.85 -10.24
CA LEU A 104 5.77 8.18 -9.69
C LEU A 104 5.93 8.57 -8.22
N ARG A 105 5.56 9.80 -7.88
CA ARG A 105 5.38 10.24 -6.49
C ARG A 105 3.89 10.28 -6.19
N MET A 106 3.44 9.50 -5.22
CA MET A 106 2.02 9.40 -4.88
C MET A 106 1.82 9.91 -3.46
N GLU A 107 1.18 11.06 -3.33
CA GLU A 107 0.79 11.64 -2.05
C GLU A 107 -0.58 11.10 -1.65
N GLY A 108 -0.78 10.82 -0.37
CA GLY A 108 -2.03 10.22 0.07
C GLY A 108 -2.11 9.93 1.57
N ARG A 109 -3.05 9.04 1.91
CA ARG A 109 -3.23 8.55 3.27
C ARG A 109 -2.96 7.05 3.34
N ALA A 110 -2.14 6.63 4.28
CA ALA A 110 -1.91 5.23 4.61
C ALA A 110 -2.71 4.85 5.85
N LEU A 111 -3.82 4.16 5.64
CA LEU A 111 -4.68 3.60 6.69
C LEU A 111 -4.24 2.18 7.04
N LEU A 112 -4.44 1.78 8.29
CA LEU A 112 -4.03 0.47 8.78
C LEU A 112 -5.26 -0.38 9.11
N VAL A 113 -5.24 -1.63 8.63
CA VAL A 113 -6.17 -2.68 9.06
C VAL A 113 -5.45 -3.54 10.07
N PHE A 114 -5.75 -3.32 11.34
CA PHE A 114 -5.19 -4.08 12.45
C PHE A 114 -5.92 -5.42 12.63
N PRO A 115 -5.34 -6.35 13.41
CA PRO A 115 -6.07 -7.50 13.91
C PRO A 115 -7.36 -7.09 14.64
N PRO A 116 -8.42 -7.92 14.60
CA PRO A 116 -9.67 -7.63 15.29
C PRO A 116 -9.46 -7.35 16.79
N GLY A 117 -10.10 -6.30 17.30
CA GLY A 117 -10.02 -5.90 18.71
C GLY A 117 -8.83 -4.99 19.06
N ASP A 118 -7.96 -4.65 18.11
CA ASP A 118 -6.87 -3.68 18.37
C ASP A 118 -7.45 -2.27 18.65
N PRO A 119 -7.13 -1.64 19.80
CA PRO A 119 -7.69 -0.34 20.17
C PRO A 119 -7.19 0.81 19.29
N ARG A 120 -6.15 0.60 18.47
CA ARG A 120 -5.62 1.60 17.53
C ARG A 120 -6.41 1.68 16.23
N GLN A 121 -7.36 0.77 16.01
CA GLN A 121 -8.15 0.73 14.79
C GLN A 121 -8.97 2.01 14.63
N LYS A 122 -8.72 2.75 13.56
CA LYS A 122 -9.53 3.92 13.15
C LYS A 122 -10.66 3.48 12.23
N GLU A 123 -11.65 4.34 12.04
CA GLU A 123 -12.72 4.12 11.07
C GLU A 123 -12.14 3.89 9.67
N LEU A 124 -12.62 2.83 9.02
CA LEU A 124 -12.30 2.47 7.64
C LEU A 124 -13.55 2.62 6.79
N VAL A 125 -13.38 2.66 5.47
CA VAL A 125 -14.50 2.69 4.52
C VAL A 125 -15.43 1.50 4.78
N LYS A 126 -16.73 1.77 4.89
CA LYS A 126 -17.78 0.77 5.13
C LYS A 126 -18.03 -0.05 3.87
N GLY A 127 -18.62 -1.24 4.04
CA GLY A 127 -18.94 -2.15 2.92
C GLY A 127 -17.74 -2.96 2.40
N VAL A 128 -16.59 -2.89 3.08
CA VAL A 128 -15.41 -3.72 2.79
C VAL A 128 -15.18 -4.71 3.93
N GLU A 129 -15.05 -5.99 3.59
CA GLU A 129 -14.71 -7.07 4.53
C GLU A 129 -13.22 -7.04 4.87
N TRP A 130 -12.78 -6.03 5.62
CA TRP A 130 -11.37 -5.74 5.87
C TRP A 130 -10.58 -6.88 6.50
N GLU A 131 -11.17 -7.63 7.43
CA GLU A 131 -10.51 -8.77 8.06
C GLU A 131 -10.32 -9.93 7.07
N LYS A 132 -11.30 -10.16 6.19
CA LYS A 132 -11.19 -11.16 5.11
C LYS A 132 -10.07 -10.78 4.16
N LEU A 133 -9.99 -9.50 3.77
CA LEU A 133 -8.92 -8.98 2.92
C LEU A 133 -7.54 -9.09 3.59
N ARG A 134 -7.45 -8.80 4.89
CA ARG A 134 -6.22 -8.95 5.68
C ARG A 134 -5.75 -10.40 5.70
N LYS A 135 -6.62 -11.35 6.05
CA LYS A 135 -6.28 -12.78 6.03
C LYS A 135 -5.91 -13.26 4.62
N HIS A 136 -6.65 -12.85 3.59
CA HIS A 136 -6.35 -13.18 2.20
C HIS A 136 -4.90 -12.81 1.84
N HIS A 137 -4.49 -11.57 2.12
CA HIS A 137 -3.13 -11.13 1.84
C HIS A 137 -2.07 -11.78 2.72
N PHE A 138 -2.38 -12.15 3.97
CA PHE A 138 -1.47 -12.94 4.80
C PHE A 138 -1.21 -14.31 4.16
N HIS A 139 -2.26 -15.02 3.75
CA HIS A 139 -2.12 -16.34 3.12
C HIS A 139 -1.48 -16.28 1.72
N ALA A 140 -1.63 -15.17 1.01
CA ALA A 140 -0.94 -14.94 -0.27
C ALA A 140 0.58 -14.71 -0.14
N LEU A 141 1.10 -14.46 1.08
CA LEU A 141 2.54 -14.37 1.30
C LEU A 141 3.21 -15.75 1.23
N SER A 142 4.49 -15.77 0.86
CA SER A 142 5.29 -17.00 0.93
C SER A 142 5.43 -17.50 2.38
N PRO A 143 5.65 -18.81 2.62
CA PRO A 143 5.82 -19.35 3.96
C PRO A 143 6.91 -18.64 4.79
N LYS A 144 8.01 -18.24 4.15
CA LYS A 144 9.10 -17.48 4.78
C LYS A 144 8.67 -16.06 5.17
N ALA A 145 7.87 -15.40 4.34
CA ALA A 145 7.36 -14.07 4.63
C ALA A 145 6.32 -14.09 5.76
N ARG A 146 5.45 -15.11 5.81
CA ARG A 146 4.51 -15.31 6.92
C ARG A 146 5.24 -15.51 8.26
N ALA A 147 6.34 -16.27 8.26
CA ALA A 147 7.12 -16.50 9.47
C ALA A 147 7.73 -15.22 10.08
N GLN A 148 7.97 -14.16 9.29
CA GLN A 148 8.53 -12.92 9.84
C GLN A 148 7.65 -12.28 10.92
N PHE A 149 6.33 -12.56 10.91
CA PHE A 149 5.40 -12.00 11.88
C PHE A 149 5.45 -12.68 13.26
N ILE A 150 6.18 -13.78 13.42
CA ILE A 150 6.46 -14.39 14.73
C ILE A 150 7.89 -14.11 15.21
N PHE A 151 8.67 -13.36 14.43
CA PHE A 151 10.03 -12.97 14.82
C PHE A 151 9.99 -11.93 15.94
N PRO A 152 11.12 -11.70 16.63
CA PRO A 152 11.25 -10.58 17.56
C PRO A 152 10.78 -9.26 16.93
N PRO A 153 10.22 -8.32 17.74
CA PRO A 153 9.67 -7.08 17.24
C PRO A 153 10.65 -6.31 16.33
N PRO A 154 10.21 -5.82 15.15
CA PRO A 154 11.10 -5.10 14.25
C PRO A 154 11.73 -3.88 14.91
N GLY A 155 13.07 -3.79 14.84
CA GLY A 155 13.85 -2.69 15.44
C GLY A 155 14.29 -2.93 16.89
N SER A 156 13.93 -4.05 17.51
CA SER A 156 14.53 -4.44 18.80
C SER A 156 16.01 -4.83 18.61
N PRO A 157 16.87 -4.63 19.63
CA PRO A 157 18.25 -5.12 19.59
C PRO A 157 18.31 -6.62 19.32
N LEU A 158 19.29 -7.05 18.53
CA LEU A 158 19.50 -8.46 18.24
C LEU A 158 19.98 -9.17 19.53
N GLN A 159 19.18 -10.09 20.05
CA GLN A 159 19.59 -10.98 21.12
C GLN A 159 19.83 -12.37 20.53
N THR A 160 21.04 -12.91 20.66
CA THR A 160 21.47 -14.19 20.05
C THR A 160 20.57 -15.37 20.43
N ALA A 161 19.93 -15.33 21.61
CA ALA A 161 18.99 -16.34 22.10
C ALA A 161 17.53 -16.14 21.64
N SER A 162 17.21 -15.06 20.91
CA SER A 162 15.83 -14.69 20.56
C SER A 162 15.43 -15.06 19.12
N LEU A 163 16.31 -15.71 18.35
CA LEU A 163 15.97 -16.13 17.00
C LEU A 163 14.88 -17.21 17.06
N PRO A 164 13.76 -17.02 16.33
CA PRO A 164 12.66 -17.97 16.35
C PRO A 164 13.10 -19.28 15.70
N HIS A 165 12.76 -20.39 16.34
CA HIS A 165 13.01 -21.73 15.79
C HIS A 165 12.26 -21.97 14.48
N THR A 166 11.14 -21.28 14.28
CA THR A 166 10.30 -21.42 13.09
C THR A 166 10.60 -20.33 12.07
N THR A 167 11.14 -20.73 10.91
CA THR A 167 11.53 -19.83 9.82
C THR A 167 10.57 -19.87 8.63
N GLN A 168 9.56 -20.74 8.68
CA GLN A 168 8.52 -20.90 7.66
C GLN A 168 7.19 -21.24 8.33
N ILE A 169 6.11 -20.63 7.84
CA ILE A 169 4.74 -21.00 8.21
C ILE A 169 4.06 -21.48 6.91
N PRO A 170 4.03 -22.78 6.59
CA PRO A 170 3.34 -23.31 5.40
C PRO A 170 1.80 -23.20 5.53
N ASP A 171 1.07 -23.60 4.49
CA ASP A 171 -0.40 -23.45 4.46
C ASP A 171 -1.11 -24.44 5.40
N ASP A 172 -0.49 -25.58 5.66
CA ASP A 172 -0.91 -26.65 6.57
C ASP A 172 -0.32 -26.50 7.99
N ALA A 173 0.25 -25.33 8.30
CA ALA A 173 0.85 -25.06 9.60
C ALA A 173 -0.16 -25.12 10.75
N ASP A 174 0.35 -25.37 11.96
CA ASP A 174 -0.44 -25.34 13.19
C ASP A 174 -1.24 -24.03 13.33
N ALA A 175 -2.52 -24.15 13.70
CA ALA A 175 -3.45 -23.02 13.77
C ALA A 175 -3.03 -21.96 14.80
N GLN A 176 -2.36 -22.36 15.90
CA GLN A 176 -1.86 -21.41 16.90
C GLN A 176 -0.70 -20.59 16.35
N LEU A 177 0.19 -21.23 15.57
CA LEU A 177 1.29 -20.56 14.91
C LEU A 177 0.79 -19.52 13.88
N VAL A 178 -0.19 -19.91 13.06
CA VAL A 178 -0.85 -19.01 12.11
C VAL A 178 -1.55 -17.86 12.83
N SER A 179 -2.25 -18.15 13.93
CA SER A 179 -2.91 -17.13 14.76
C SER A 179 -1.90 -16.14 15.36
N ALA A 180 -0.77 -16.62 15.88
CA ALA A 180 0.29 -15.77 16.43
C ALA A 180 0.90 -14.83 15.37
N ALA A 181 1.11 -15.34 14.15
CA ALA A 181 1.57 -14.53 13.02
C ALA A 181 0.52 -13.48 12.62
N LEU A 182 -0.75 -13.89 12.50
CA LEU A 182 -1.86 -12.99 12.18
C LEU A 182 -2.08 -11.91 13.25
N ALA A 183 -1.77 -12.18 14.52
CA ALA A 183 -1.85 -11.18 15.58
C ALA A 183 -0.84 -10.04 15.41
N ASN A 184 0.27 -10.26 14.68
CA ASN A 184 1.25 -9.23 14.36
C ASN A 184 1.10 -8.65 12.94
N PHE A 185 0.21 -9.22 12.13
CA PHE A 185 0.03 -8.85 10.73
C PHE A 185 -1.04 -7.76 10.55
N ALA A 186 -0.69 -6.69 9.82
CA ALA A 186 -1.62 -5.64 9.39
C ALA A 186 -1.55 -5.41 7.88
N LEU A 187 -2.66 -4.93 7.31
CA LEU A 187 -2.63 -4.28 6.00
C LEU A 187 -2.35 -2.80 6.15
N LEU A 188 -1.59 -2.28 5.21
CA LEU A 188 -1.49 -0.86 4.95
C LEU A 188 -2.23 -0.58 3.63
N VAL A 189 -3.27 0.22 3.72
CA VAL A 189 -4.15 0.65 2.63
C VAL A 189 -3.78 2.08 2.28
N PHE A 190 -3.14 2.28 1.13
CA PHE A 190 -2.71 3.60 0.68
C PHE A 190 -3.73 4.17 -0.31
N GLU A 191 -4.47 5.18 0.14
CA GLU A 191 -5.40 5.95 -0.67
C GLU A 191 -4.66 7.10 -1.35
N VAL A 192 -4.64 7.10 -2.68
CA VAL A 192 -3.91 8.09 -3.48
C VAL A 192 -4.75 9.36 -3.62
N ALA A 193 -4.17 10.49 -3.24
CA ALA A 193 -4.79 11.82 -3.36
C ALA A 193 -4.17 12.66 -4.48
N LYS A 194 -2.92 12.37 -4.87
CA LYS A 194 -2.22 13.06 -5.96
C LYS A 194 -1.13 12.15 -6.51
N VAL A 195 -0.89 12.21 -7.82
CA VAL A 195 0.23 11.54 -8.48
C VAL A 195 1.06 12.55 -9.26
N ASP A 196 2.36 12.60 -9.02
CA ASP A 196 3.32 13.41 -9.76
C ASP A 196 4.26 12.46 -10.50
N ARG A 197 4.11 12.42 -11.82
CA ARG A 197 4.89 11.59 -12.75
C ARG A 197 5.99 12.43 -13.37
N LEU A 198 7.22 11.92 -13.32
CA LEU A 198 8.36 12.44 -14.07
C LEU A 198 8.84 11.37 -15.05
N ASP A 199 8.87 11.69 -16.34
CA ASP A 199 9.41 10.84 -17.41
C ASP A 199 10.75 11.42 -17.90
N LEU A 200 11.81 10.62 -17.77
CA LEU A 200 13.19 11.03 -18.11
C LEU A 200 13.62 10.57 -19.52
N LYS A 201 12.73 9.96 -20.31
CA LYS A 201 13.03 9.56 -21.69
C LYS A 201 13.04 10.72 -22.69
N PRO A 202 12.05 11.63 -22.71
CA PRO A 202 12.04 12.73 -23.68
C PRO A 202 13.05 13.83 -23.32
N GLN A 203 13.37 14.70 -24.30
CA GLN A 203 14.21 15.88 -24.12
C GLN A 203 13.46 17.13 -24.64
N PRO A 204 13.10 18.10 -23.79
CA PRO A 204 13.24 18.09 -22.33
C PRO A 204 12.41 16.96 -21.67
N ASN A 205 12.77 16.61 -20.44
CA ASN A 205 11.99 15.68 -19.63
C ASN A 205 10.52 16.16 -19.55
N GLU A 206 9.59 15.24 -19.32
CA GLU A 206 8.17 15.55 -19.18
C GLU A 206 7.72 15.31 -17.74
N ARG A 207 6.88 16.20 -17.21
CA ARG A 207 6.32 16.07 -15.86
C ARG A 207 4.84 16.40 -15.84
N GLU A 208 4.07 15.51 -15.21
CA GLU A 208 2.62 15.56 -15.13
C GLU A 208 2.17 15.41 -13.69
N VAL A 209 1.28 16.29 -13.23
CA VAL A 209 0.63 16.21 -11.93
C VAL A 209 -0.84 15.86 -12.14
N TRP A 210 -1.27 14.82 -11.46
CA TRP A 210 -2.61 14.24 -11.51
C TRP A 210 -3.29 14.48 -10.16
N THR A 211 -4.49 15.05 -10.19
CA THR A 211 -5.31 15.31 -8.99
C THR A 211 -6.78 14.92 -9.24
N PRO A 212 -7.52 14.47 -8.22
CA PRO A 212 -8.94 14.17 -8.36
C PRO A 212 -9.73 15.44 -8.68
N ASP A 213 -10.73 15.33 -9.55
CA ASP A 213 -11.58 16.45 -9.90
C ASP A 213 -12.46 16.86 -8.71
N ALA A 214 -12.56 18.17 -8.47
CA ALA A 214 -13.38 18.71 -7.38
C ALA A 214 -14.85 18.31 -7.54
N GLY A 215 -15.44 17.75 -6.48
CA GLY A 215 -16.83 17.27 -6.49
C GLY A 215 -17.05 15.95 -7.22
N SER A 216 -15.99 15.31 -7.74
CA SER A 216 -16.08 13.93 -8.22
C SER A 216 -16.10 12.93 -7.07
N ASP A 217 -16.59 11.73 -7.34
CA ASP A 217 -16.56 10.59 -6.42
C ASP A 217 -15.20 9.85 -6.40
N GLY A 218 -14.14 10.52 -6.85
CA GLY A 218 -12.78 9.97 -6.95
C GLY A 218 -12.49 9.20 -8.24
N ARG A 219 -13.47 9.07 -9.16
CA ARG A 219 -13.26 8.45 -10.48
C ARG A 219 -12.61 9.37 -11.49
N ALA A 220 -12.88 10.67 -11.41
CA ALA A 220 -12.40 11.62 -12.40
C ALA A 220 -11.13 12.29 -11.89
N TRP A 221 -10.09 12.30 -12.72
CA TRP A 221 -8.80 12.91 -12.43
C TRP A 221 -8.46 13.90 -13.54
N SER A 222 -7.92 15.04 -13.15
CA SER A 222 -7.34 16.03 -14.05
C SER A 222 -5.83 15.90 -14.08
N VAL A 223 -5.26 16.25 -15.23
CA VAL A 223 -3.81 16.21 -15.47
C VAL A 223 -3.33 17.59 -15.86
N GLN A 224 -2.28 18.04 -15.18
CA GLN A 224 -1.56 19.26 -15.51
C GLN A 224 -0.11 18.93 -15.85
N ARG A 225 0.32 19.31 -17.06
CA ARG A 225 1.75 19.33 -17.41
C ARG A 225 2.44 20.48 -16.70
N VAL A 226 3.58 20.19 -16.08
CA VAL A 226 4.39 21.17 -15.33
C VAL A 226 5.84 21.08 -15.80
N ASN A 227 6.64 22.11 -15.51
CA ASN A 227 8.07 22.04 -15.77
C ASN A 227 8.70 20.91 -14.92
N PRO A 228 9.67 20.14 -15.47
CA PRO A 228 10.39 19.11 -14.75
C PRO A 228 10.94 19.60 -13.40
#